data_AF-A0A7Y3F4T7-F1
#
_entry.id   AF-A0A7Y3F4T7-F1
#
_cell.length_a   1.000
_cell.length_b   1.000
_cell.length_c   1.000
_cell.angle_alpha   90.00
_cell.angle_beta   90.00
_cell.angle_gamma   90.00
#
_symmetry.space_group_name_H-M   'P 1'
#
loop_
_entity.id
_entity.type
_entity.pdbx_description
1 polymer ?
#
loop_
_entity_poly.entity_id
_entity_poly.type
_entity_poly.pdbx_seq_one_letter_code
_entity_poly.pdbx_strand_id
1 'polypeptide(L)' 'AFMKENKFTFPVTYLIIGERTPLTLLEPPSSYIIDKEGYFRVKQEGIADWDNKKIYNLLNELTE' A
#
# COMPACT_ATOMS: atom_id res chain seq x y z
N ALA A 1 13.70 3.14 18.12
CA ALA A 1 12.46 3.87 17.81
C ALA A 1 12.49 4.29 16.34
N PHE A 2 12.16 3.37 15.41
CA PHE A 2 12.49 3.52 13.99
C PHE A 2 11.80 4.69 13.27
N MET A 3 10.47 4.82 13.43
CA MET A 3 9.70 5.87 12.75
C MET A 3 10.16 7.28 13.14
N LYS A 4 10.36 7.51 14.45
CA LYS A 4 10.78 8.79 15.00
C LYS A 4 12.20 9.17 14.60
N GLU A 5 13.13 8.21 14.65
CA GLU A 5 14.53 8.42 14.27
C GLU A 5 14.67 8.82 12.80
N ASN A 6 13.89 8.19 11.91
CA ASN A 6 13.89 8.47 10.48
C ASN A 6 12.91 9.56 10.05
N LYS A 7 12.19 10.18 11.02
CA LYS A 7 11.18 11.23 10.77
C LYS A 7 10.05 10.80 9.82
N PHE A 8 9.71 9.51 9.83
CA PHE A 8 8.58 8.99 9.07
C PHE A 8 7.26 9.24 9.79
N THR A 9 6.21 9.51 9.02
CA THR A 9 4.85 9.80 9.50
C THR A 9 3.79 8.88 8.89
N PHE A 10 4.18 7.69 8.44
CA PHE A 10 3.26 6.75 7.81
C PHE A 10 2.21 6.22 8.81
N PRO A 11 0.96 6.01 8.36
CA PRO A 11 -0.03 5.28 9.13
C PRO A 11 0.35 3.79 9.18
N VAL A 12 0.90 3.34 10.31
CA VAL A 12 1.33 1.94 10.50
C VAL A 12 0.25 1.16 11.24
N THR A 13 -0.07 -0.02 10.73
CA THR A 13 -0.96 -1.01 11.36
C THR A 13 -0.19 -2.30 11.68
N TYR A 14 -0.74 -3.11 12.59
CA TYR A 14 -0.15 -4.42 12.93
C TYR A 14 -0.86 -5.53 12.15
N LEU A 15 -0.09 -6.35 11.45
CA LEU A 15 -0.57 -7.61 10.90
C LEU A 15 -0.52 -8.68 12.00
N ILE A 16 -1.67 -9.24 12.35
CA ILE A 16 -1.76 -10.35 13.30
C ILE A 16 -1.50 -11.66 12.54
N ILE A 17 -0.35 -12.29 12.81
CA ILE A 17 0.04 -13.54 12.16
C ILE A 17 -0.91 -14.66 12.59
N GLY A 18 -1.47 -15.37 11.62
CA GLY A 18 -2.40 -16.50 11.86
C GLY A 18 -3.89 -16.14 11.78
N GLU A 19 -4.24 -14.85 11.70
CA GLU A 19 -5.60 -14.43 11.40
C GLU A 19 -5.89 -14.44 9.89
N ARG A 20 -7.19 -14.53 9.54
CA ARG A 20 -7.63 -14.48 8.15
C ARG A 20 -7.44 -13.06 7.61
N THR A 21 -6.63 -12.94 6.56
CA THR A 21 -6.55 -11.72 5.75
C THR A 21 -7.41 -11.89 4.49
N PRO A 22 -8.16 -10.85 4.07
CA PRO A 22 -8.87 -10.87 2.79
C PRO A 22 -7.92 -10.70 1.59
N LEU A 23 -6.65 -10.37 1.85
CA LEU A 23 -5.64 -10.10 0.83
C LEU A 23 -4.69 -11.30 0.70
N THR A 24 -4.37 -11.69 -0.53
CA THR A 24 -3.23 -12.57 -0.80
C THR A 24 -1.96 -11.84 -0.38
N LEU A 25 -1.28 -12.32 0.67
CA LEU A 25 -0.01 -11.73 1.14
C LEU A 25 1.09 -12.01 0.12
N LEU A 26 1.67 -10.96 -0.45
CA LEU A 26 2.92 -11.04 -1.20
C LEU A 26 4.10 -10.83 -0.25
N GLU A 27 5.24 -11.44 -0.57
CA GLU A 27 6.48 -11.28 0.19
C GLU A 27 6.87 -9.80 0.30
N PRO A 28 7.13 -9.27 1.52
CA PRO A 28 7.58 -7.90 1.69
C PRO A 28 8.97 -7.63 1.05
N PRO A 29 9.22 -6.44 0.50
CA PRO A 29 8.27 -5.34 0.36
C PRO A 29 7.30 -5.60 -0.79
N SER A 30 6.01 -5.43 -0.51
CA SER A 30 4.95 -5.52 -1.50
C SER A 30 3.87 -4.50 -1.16
N SER A 31 3.10 -4.08 -2.16
CA SER A 31 2.09 -3.03 -1.99
C SER A 31 0.95 -3.20 -2.97
N TYR A 32 -0.22 -2.70 -2.57
CA TYR A 32 -1.45 -2.77 -3.35
C TYR A 32 -2.11 -1.40 -3.39
N ILE A 33 -2.74 -1.08 -4.52
CA ILE A 33 -3.78 -0.06 -4.58
C ILE A 33 -5.10 -0.80 -4.77
N ILE A 34 -6.03 -0.58 -3.84
CA ILE A 34 -7.37 -1.16 -3.84
C ILE A 34 -8.35 0.00 -3.93
N ASP A 35 -9.34 -0.10 -4.81
CA ASP A 35 -10.33 0.96 -4.99
C ASP A 35 -11.54 0.85 -4.05
N LYS A 36 -12.48 1.78 -4.18
CA LYS A 36 -13.71 1.86 -3.38
C LYS A 36 -14.65 0.66 -3.53
N GLU A 37 -14.53 -0.11 -4.61
CA GLU A 37 -15.31 -1.32 -4.86
C GLU A 37 -14.58 -2.59 -4.37
N GLY A 38 -13.36 -2.47 -3.86
CA GLY A 38 -12.55 -3.58 -3.36
C GLY A 38 -11.72 -4.28 -4.43
N TYR A 39 -11.59 -3.72 -5.64
CA TYR A 39 -10.76 -4.30 -6.69
C TYR A 39 -9.31 -3.85 -6.59
N PHE A 40 -8.39 -4.78 -6.86
CA PHE A 40 -6.98 -4.44 -7.05
C PHE A 40 -6.80 -3.65 -8.35
N ARG A 41 -6.24 -2.44 -8.22
CA ARG A 41 -5.83 -1.60 -9.36
C ARG A 41 -4.32 -1.66 -9.59
N VAL A 42 -3.54 -1.90 -8.52
CA VAL A 42 -2.10 -2.16 -8.60
C VAL A 42 -1.74 -3.31 -7.65
N LYS A 43 -0.87 -4.20 -8.11
CA LYS A 43 -0.12 -5.17 -7.31
C LYS A 43 1.35 -4.96 -7.61
N GLN A 44 2.13 -4.55 -6.61
CA GLN A 44 3.55 -4.26 -6.77
C GLN A 44 4.37 -5.16 -5.85
N GLU A 45 5.33 -5.86 -6.43
CA GLU A 45 6.38 -6.58 -5.71
C GLU A 45 7.66 -5.74 -5.71
N GLY A 46 8.40 -5.70 -4.60
CA GLY A 46 9.61 -4.91 -4.50
C GLY A 46 9.37 -3.41 -4.29
N ILE A 47 10.43 -2.63 -4.48
CA ILE A 47 10.42 -1.18 -4.32
C ILE A 47 9.87 -0.52 -5.59
N ALA A 48 9.05 0.51 -5.43
CA ALA A 48 8.51 1.29 -6.53
C ALA A 48 8.54 2.79 -6.24
N ASP A 49 8.55 3.57 -7.31
CA ASP A 49 8.31 5.01 -7.28
C ASP A 49 6.80 5.27 -7.18
N TRP A 50 6.35 5.70 -6.00
CA TRP A 50 4.95 6.03 -5.74
C TRP A 50 4.65 7.53 -5.91
N ASP A 51 5.68 8.37 -6.06
CA ASP A 51 5.59 9.83 -6.18
C ASP A 51 5.79 10.23 -7.65
N ASN A 52 4.87 9.77 -8.51
CA ASN A 52 4.90 10.12 -9.91
C ASN A 52 3.51 10.39 -10.48
N LYS A 53 3.48 11.11 -11.61
CA LYS A 53 2.25 11.55 -12.28
C LYS A 53 1.29 10.41 -12.61
N LYS A 54 1.80 9.22 -12.96
CA LYS A 54 0.96 8.08 -13.30
C LYS A 54 0.18 7.60 -12.07
N ILE A 55 0.84 7.52 -10.91
CA ILE A 55 0.20 7.16 -9.65
C ILE A 55 -0.79 8.24 -9.20
N TYR A 56 -0.41 9.52 -9.28
CA TYR A 56 -1.35 10.61 -8.94
C TYR A 56 -2.60 10.62 -9.81
N ASN A 57 -2.46 10.45 -11.13
CA ASN A 57 -3.61 10.39 -12.03
C ASN A 57 -4.52 9.21 -11.69
N LEU A 58 -3.95 8.03 -11.45
CA LEU A 58 -4.71 6.85 -11.02
C LEU A 58 -5.46 7.13 -9.72
N LEU A 59 -4.81 7.70 -8.71
CA LEU A 59 -5.46 7.97 -7.43
C LEU A 59 -6.60 8.99 -7.58
N ASN A 60 -6.41 10.05 -8.38
CA ASN A 60 -7.47 11.01 -8.67
C ASN A 60 -8.69 10.31 -9.30
N GLU A 61 -8.49 9.50 -10.35
CA GLU A 61 -9.55 8.74 -11.01
C GLU A 61 -10.32 7.79 -10.05
N LEU A 62 -9.64 7.23 -9.05
CA LEU A 62 -10.27 6.32 -8.09
C LEU A 62 -11.04 7.04 -6.96
N THR A 63 -10.71 8.32 -6.73
CA THR A 63 -11.30 9.14 -5.65
C THR A 63 -12.38 10.13 -6.10
N GLU A 64 -12.47 10.38 -7.41
CA GLU A 64 -13.63 11.04 -8.04
C GLU A 64 -14.90 10.14 -7.95
#